data_AF-A0AAV0Q8W4-F1
#
_entry.id   AF-A0AAV0Q8W4-F1
#
_cell.length_a   1.000
_cell.length_b   1.000
_cell.length_c   1.000
_cell.angle_alpha   90.00
_cell.angle_beta   90.00
_cell.angle_gamma   90.00
#
_symmetry.space_group_name_H-M   'P 1'
#
loop_
_entity.id
_entity.type
_entity.pdbx_description
1 polymer ?
#
loop_
_entity_poly.entity_id
_entity_poly.type
_entity_poly.pdbx_seq_one_letter_code
_entity_poly.pdbx_strand_id
1 'polypeptide(L)'
;MINGYAIHGMGNEALSLFHDMQNTEGIVPDSLTYTSILLACSHSGLVEDGLKYFKSMQKDFGLEPRIEHYTCLVDLLGRAGRLDLALETTLDFPEKIQGRMWAPFLSACKKHRNDELGELAARKLLEFSTGSTGNYVLMANLYTSQGKWKEAAETRRLMDDRGLAKEPGWSQVEICDSGDR
;
A
#
# COMPACT_ATOMS: atom_id res chain seq x y z
N MET A 1 12.59 -10.35 12.31
CA MET A 1 12.54 -9.30 13.36
C MET A 1 12.25 -7.92 12.79
N ILE A 2 13.03 -7.40 11.83
CA ILE A 2 12.81 -6.08 11.18
C ILE A 2 11.35 -5.90 10.69
N ASN A 3 10.82 -6.87 9.94
CA ASN A 3 9.43 -6.81 9.45
C ASN A 3 8.37 -6.72 10.57
N GLY A 4 8.64 -7.33 11.73
CA GLY A 4 7.73 -7.25 12.88
C GLY A 4 7.62 -5.81 13.38
N TYR A 5 8.76 -5.15 13.57
CA TYR A 5 8.80 -3.72 13.93
C TYR A 5 8.14 -2.85 12.85
N ALA A 6 8.37 -3.14 11.57
CA ALA A 6 7.77 -2.42 10.45
C ALA A 6 6.23 -2.46 10.48
N ILE A 7 5.64 -3.63 10.65
CA ILE A 7 4.18 -3.82 10.68
C ILE A 7 3.54 -3.05 11.85
N HIS A 8 4.24 -2.94 12.98
CA HIS A 8 3.76 -2.23 14.16
C HIS A 8 4.10 -0.73 14.17
N GLY A 9 4.67 -0.18 13.09
CA GLY A 9 5.01 1.25 13.01
C GLY A 9 6.17 1.67 13.92
N MET A 10 7.00 0.71 14.32
CA MET A 10 8.21 0.91 15.12
C MET A 10 9.41 1.12 14.19
N GLY A 11 9.37 2.21 13.42
CA GLY A 11 10.35 2.47 12.35
C GLY A 11 11.77 2.63 12.85
N ASN A 12 11.97 3.37 13.94
CA ASN A 12 13.30 3.63 14.48
C ASN A 12 13.99 2.33 14.96
N GLU A 13 13.22 1.44 15.58
CA GLU A 13 13.68 0.12 16.02
C GLU A 13 14.04 -0.76 14.81
N ALA A 14 13.22 -0.74 13.76
CA ALA A 14 13.50 -1.45 12.51
C ALA A 14 14.79 -0.92 11.86
N LEU A 15 15.00 0.40 11.83
CA LEU A 15 16.21 1.04 11.28
C LEU A 15 17.45 0.74 12.14
N SER A 16 17.33 0.72 13.46
CA SER A 16 18.42 0.33 14.35
C SER A 16 18.89 -1.10 14.06
N LEU A 17 17.95 -2.05 13.95
CA LEU A 17 18.29 -3.44 13.61
C LEU A 17 18.89 -3.58 12.21
N PHE A 18 18.45 -2.76 11.26
CA PHE A 18 19.04 -2.72 9.94
C PHE A 18 20.49 -2.23 9.96
N HIS A 19 20.75 -1.17 10.73
CA HIS A 19 22.10 -0.68 10.92
C HIS A 19 23.00 -1.74 11.57
N ASP A 20 22.51 -2.44 12.60
CA ASP A 20 23.25 -3.55 13.22
C ASP A 20 23.52 -4.68 12.23
N MET A 21 22.54 -5.03 11.38
CA MET A 21 22.68 -6.00 10.30
C MET A 21 23.78 -5.59 9.32
N GLN A 22 23.83 -4.32 8.91
CA GLN A 22 24.85 -3.79 7.97
C GLN A 22 26.27 -3.81 8.57
N ASN A 23 26.40 -3.72 9.88
CA ASN A 23 27.70 -3.76 10.57
C ASN A 23 28.15 -5.18 10.95
N THR A 24 27.30 -6.19 10.75
CA THR A 24 27.63 -7.57 11.10
C THR A 24 28.35 -8.26 9.94
N GLU A 25 29.56 -8.76 10.19
CA GLU A 25 30.36 -9.45 9.18
C GLU A 25 29.64 -10.68 8.61
N GLY A 26 29.66 -10.84 7.29
CA GLY A 26 29.04 -11.97 6.59
C GLY A 26 27.52 -11.87 6.40
N ILE A 27 26.87 -10.80 6.87
CA ILE A 27 25.44 -10.56 6.66
C ILE A 27 25.24 -9.48 5.60
N VAL A 28 24.44 -9.77 4.58
CA VAL A 28 24.15 -8.84 3.48
C VAL A 28 22.64 -8.65 3.37
N PRO A 29 22.14 -7.40 3.42
CA PRO A 29 20.75 -7.07 3.12
C PRO A 29 20.32 -7.58 1.75
N ASP A 30 19.13 -8.17 1.70
CA ASP A 30 18.49 -8.60 0.47
C ASP A 30 17.26 -7.74 0.13
N SER A 31 16.60 -8.08 -0.98
CA SER A 31 15.39 -7.39 -1.42
C SER A 31 14.26 -7.42 -0.38
N LEU A 32 14.09 -8.51 0.37
CA LEU A 32 13.06 -8.60 1.41
C LEU A 32 13.38 -7.72 2.61
N THR A 33 14.65 -7.61 2.95
CA THR A 33 15.15 -6.69 3.98
C THR A 33 14.78 -5.26 3.61
N TYR A 34 15.10 -4.82 2.39
CA TYR A 34 14.75 -3.48 1.92
C TYR A 34 13.25 -3.23 1.85
N THR A 35 12.45 -4.21 1.45
CA THR A 35 10.98 -4.11 1.52
C THR A 35 10.51 -3.84 2.96
N SER A 36 11.08 -4.55 3.93
CA SER A 36 10.75 -4.37 5.35
C SER A 36 11.14 -2.98 5.87
N ILE A 37 12.28 -2.45 5.44
CA ILE A 37 12.74 -1.10 5.80
C ILE A 37 11.85 -0.02 5.19
N LEU A 38 11.49 -0.13 3.93
CA LEU A 38 10.61 0.83 3.28
C LEU A 38 9.21 0.81 3.90
N LEU A 39 8.69 -0.37 4.26
CA LEU A 39 7.44 -0.51 5.01
C LEU A 39 7.51 0.17 6.38
N ALA A 40 8.62 -0.03 7.11
CA ALA A 40 8.83 0.59 8.41
C ALA A 40 8.85 2.12 8.31
N CYS A 41 9.53 2.65 7.29
CA CYS A 41 9.54 4.08 6.99
C CYS A 41 8.12 4.58 6.66
N SER A 42 7.37 3.86 5.81
CA SER A 42 5.99 4.21 5.45
C SER A 42 5.08 4.34 6.67
N HIS A 43 5.10 3.34 7.54
CA HIS A 43 4.24 3.30 8.72
C HIS A 43 4.62 4.33 9.79
N SER A 44 5.88 4.75 9.81
CA SER A 44 6.42 5.68 10.81
C SER A 44 6.58 7.11 10.29
N GLY A 45 6.26 7.36 9.01
CA GLY A 45 6.40 8.68 8.38
C GLY A 45 7.84 9.14 8.15
N LEU A 46 8.81 8.21 8.11
CA LEU A 46 10.24 8.49 7.92
C LEU A 46 10.56 8.68 6.42
N VAL A 47 10.07 9.78 5.83
CA VAL A 47 10.14 10.02 4.38
C VAL A 47 11.58 10.08 3.86
N GLU A 48 12.42 10.85 4.53
CA GLU A 48 13.82 11.05 4.11
C GLU A 48 14.62 9.75 4.18
N ASP A 49 14.44 8.97 5.25
CA ASP A 49 15.06 7.66 5.38
C ASP A 49 14.55 6.67 4.33
N GLY A 50 13.25 6.63 4.07
CA GLY A 50 12.69 5.77 3.03
C GLY A 50 13.26 6.08 1.64
N LEU A 51 13.37 7.35 1.27
CA LEU A 51 13.99 7.78 0.00
C LEU A 51 15.49 7.45 -0.04
N LYS A 52 16.20 7.64 1.07
CA LYS A 52 17.61 7.28 1.20
C LYS A 52 17.84 5.79 1.01
N TYR A 53 17.07 4.94 1.71
CA TYR A 53 17.22 3.49 1.64
C TYR A 53 16.77 2.91 0.29
N PHE A 54 15.74 3.49 -0.34
CA PHE A 54 15.36 3.12 -1.70
C PHE A 54 16.52 3.31 -2.68
N LYS A 55 17.24 4.44 -2.58
CA LYS A 55 18.41 4.71 -3.43
C LYS A 55 19.63 3.86 -3.06
N SER A 56 19.87 3.62 -1.76
CA SER A 56 21.01 2.83 -1.30
C SER A 56 20.92 1.37 -1.74
N MET A 57 19.71 0.81 -1.91
CA MET A 57 19.58 -0.60 -2.33
C MET A 57 20.24 -0.86 -3.69
N GLN A 58 20.07 0.06 -4.65
CA GLN A 58 20.72 -0.04 -5.96
C GLN A 58 22.19 0.34 -5.86
N LYS A 59 22.49 1.49 -5.25
CA LYS A 59 23.82 2.08 -5.24
C LYS A 59 24.84 1.23 -4.49
N ASP A 60 24.47 0.73 -3.31
CA ASP A 60 25.41 0.11 -2.38
C ASP A 60 25.35 -1.42 -2.45
N PHE A 61 24.22 -2.00 -2.87
CA PHE A 61 23.99 -3.45 -2.89
C PHE A 61 23.64 -4.02 -4.29
N GLY A 62 23.52 -3.18 -5.32
CA GLY A 62 23.17 -3.62 -6.68
C GLY A 62 21.80 -4.30 -6.79
N LEU A 63 20.89 -4.03 -5.85
CA LEU A 63 19.57 -4.65 -5.82
C LEU A 63 18.61 -3.85 -6.70
N GLU A 64 18.06 -4.50 -7.72
CA GLU A 64 17.03 -3.86 -8.56
C GLU A 64 15.69 -3.72 -7.84
N PRO A 65 15.10 -2.51 -7.78
CA PRO A 65 13.82 -2.28 -7.13
C PRO A 65 12.68 -3.00 -7.85
N ARG A 66 12.06 -3.93 -7.14
CA ARG A 66 10.83 -4.62 -7.52
C ARG A 66 9.57 -3.87 -7.10
N ILE A 67 8.41 -4.34 -7.58
CA ILE A 67 7.09 -3.76 -7.32
C ILE A 67 6.80 -3.58 -5.82
N GLU A 68 7.30 -4.48 -4.96
CA GLU A 68 7.13 -4.38 -3.51
C GLU A 68 7.78 -3.11 -2.93
N HIS A 69 8.98 -2.75 -3.38
CA HIS A 69 9.69 -1.55 -2.93
C HIS A 69 8.98 -0.28 -3.40
N TYR A 70 8.59 -0.23 -4.67
CA TYR A 70 7.84 0.91 -5.21
C TYR A 70 6.47 1.06 -4.52
N THR A 71 5.78 -0.03 -4.23
CA THR A 71 4.50 0.01 -3.50
C THR A 71 4.69 0.60 -2.11
N CYS A 72 5.74 0.22 -1.38
CA CYS A 72 6.07 0.81 -0.09
C CYS A 72 6.43 2.30 -0.21
N LEU A 73 7.16 2.69 -1.26
CA LEU A 73 7.55 4.07 -1.50
C LEU A 73 6.34 4.96 -1.83
N VAL A 74 5.42 4.48 -2.67
CA VAL A 74 4.15 5.17 -2.98
C VAL A 74 3.28 5.32 -1.73
N ASP A 75 3.18 4.28 -0.89
CA ASP A 75 2.47 4.37 0.39
C ASP A 75 3.11 5.41 1.33
N LEU A 76 4.44 5.41 1.46
CA LEU A 76 5.18 6.39 2.27
C LEU A 76 4.93 7.83 1.82
N LEU A 77 5.13 8.10 0.53
CA LEU A 77 4.95 9.43 -0.05
C LEU A 77 3.50 9.88 0.02
N GLY A 78 2.57 8.97 -0.28
CA GLY A 78 1.15 9.21 -0.21
C GLY A 78 0.68 9.56 1.19
N ARG A 79 1.12 8.82 2.22
CA ARG A 79 0.79 9.10 3.63
C ARG A 79 1.31 10.45 4.11
N ALA A 80 2.44 10.90 3.57
CA ALA A 80 3.07 12.19 3.84
C ALA A 80 2.46 13.36 3.01
N GLY A 81 1.47 13.09 2.17
CA GLY A 81 0.82 14.09 1.32
C GLY A 81 1.67 14.57 0.14
N ARG A 82 2.76 13.86 -0.21
CA ARG A 82 3.60 14.14 -1.38
C ARG A 82 2.99 13.48 -2.61
N LEU A 83 1.76 13.85 -2.95
CA LEU A 83 0.97 13.15 -3.97
C LEU A 83 1.60 13.22 -5.37
N ASP A 84 2.17 14.36 -5.76
CA ASP A 84 2.79 14.50 -7.08
C ASP A 84 3.99 13.55 -7.23
N LEU A 85 4.84 13.47 -6.21
CA LEU A 85 5.98 12.56 -6.19
C LEU A 85 5.54 11.09 -6.10
N ALA A 86 4.45 10.80 -5.39
CA ALA A 86 3.87 9.46 -5.34
C ALA A 86 3.30 9.04 -6.71
N LEU A 87 2.70 9.97 -7.45
CA LEU A 87 2.24 9.74 -8.81
C LEU A 87 3.42 9.50 -9.77
N GLU A 88 4.45 10.35 -9.72
CA GLU A 88 5.67 10.19 -10.50
C GLU A 88 6.29 8.81 -10.26
N THR A 89 6.43 8.42 -8.99
CA THR A 89 6.93 7.09 -8.59
C THR A 89 6.07 5.95 -9.15
N THR A 90 4.75 6.13 -9.23
CA THR A 90 3.84 5.13 -9.80
C THR A 90 4.02 5.02 -11.31
N LEU A 91 4.22 6.14 -12.00
CA LEU A 91 4.33 6.20 -13.46
C LEU A 91 5.71 5.79 -13.97
N ASP A 92 6.76 5.93 -13.16
CA ASP A 92 8.13 5.51 -13.49
C ASP A 92 8.26 3.98 -13.66
N PHE A 93 7.37 3.20 -13.02
CA PHE A 93 7.35 1.75 -13.15
C PHE A 93 6.58 1.28 -14.40
N PRO A 94 6.95 0.18 -15.08
CA PRO A 94 6.25 -0.30 -16.26
C PRO A 94 4.75 -0.50 -16.07
N GLU A 95 3.93 0.10 -16.95
CA GLU A 95 2.47 0.18 -16.83
C GLU A 95 1.83 -1.17 -16.45
N LYS A 96 2.19 -2.25 -17.15
CA LYS A 96 1.63 -3.61 -16.96
C LYS A 96 1.76 -4.17 -15.54
N ILE A 97 2.61 -3.61 -14.69
CA ILE A 97 2.93 -4.12 -13.35
C ILE A 97 2.52 -3.09 -12.27
N GLN A 98 2.03 -1.89 -12.64
CA GLN A 98 1.67 -0.83 -11.71
C GLN A 98 0.45 -1.13 -10.82
N GLY A 99 -0.34 -2.17 -11.12
CA GLY A 99 -1.63 -2.42 -10.47
C GLY A 99 -1.62 -2.40 -8.93
N ARG A 100 -0.52 -2.83 -8.29
CA ARG A 100 -0.39 -2.83 -6.83
C ARG A 100 -0.15 -1.44 -6.21
N MET A 101 0.37 -0.48 -6.96
CA MET A 101 0.71 0.86 -6.47
C MET A 101 -0.47 1.82 -6.47
N TRP A 102 -1.45 1.59 -7.36
CA TRP A 102 -2.64 2.45 -7.47
C TRP A 102 -3.54 2.37 -6.22
N ALA A 103 -3.53 1.27 -5.48
CA ALA A 103 -4.31 1.12 -4.25
C ALA A 103 -3.80 2.03 -3.10
N PRO A 104 -2.52 2.00 -2.69
CA PRO A 104 -1.99 2.94 -1.70
C PRO A 104 -2.05 4.39 -2.20
N PHE A 105 -1.83 4.64 -3.49
CA PHE A 105 -1.96 5.98 -4.06
C PHE A 105 -3.41 6.53 -3.95
N LEU A 106 -4.42 5.71 -4.26
CA LEU A 106 -5.82 6.07 -4.09
C LEU A 106 -6.18 6.37 -2.63
N SER A 107 -5.68 5.55 -1.70
CA SER A 107 -5.85 5.76 -0.26
C SER A 107 -5.29 7.11 0.18
N ALA A 108 -4.10 7.46 -0.32
CA ALA A 108 -3.47 8.76 -0.07
C ALA A 108 -4.27 9.93 -0.64
N CYS A 109 -4.74 9.83 -1.89
CA CYS A 109 -5.57 10.86 -2.52
C CYS A 109 -6.85 11.13 -1.70
N LYS A 110 -7.50 10.07 -1.21
CA LYS A 110 -8.67 10.18 -0.33
C LYS A 110 -8.33 10.86 1.00
N LYS A 111 -7.24 10.46 1.66
CA LYS A 111 -6.78 11.04 2.92
C LYS A 111 -6.53 12.55 2.78
N HIS A 112 -5.94 12.95 1.68
CA HIS A 112 -5.55 14.35 1.41
C HIS A 112 -6.60 15.14 0.60
N ARG A 113 -7.77 14.55 0.32
CA ARG A 113 -8.90 15.16 -0.42
C ARG A 113 -8.48 15.72 -1.80
N ASN A 114 -7.58 15.03 -2.48
CA ASN A 114 -7.25 15.32 -3.87
C ASN A 114 -8.13 14.47 -4.78
N ASP A 115 -9.30 15.03 -5.13
CA ASP A 115 -10.33 14.30 -5.87
C ASP A 115 -9.92 14.01 -7.33
N GLU A 116 -9.16 14.91 -7.95
CA GLU A 116 -8.66 14.75 -9.32
C GLU A 116 -7.71 13.55 -9.43
N LEU A 117 -6.68 13.51 -8.57
CA LEU A 117 -5.74 12.38 -8.53
C LEU A 117 -6.41 11.10 -8.02
N GLY A 118 -7.38 11.23 -7.10
CA GLY A 118 -8.18 10.10 -6.63
C GLY A 118 -8.99 9.45 -7.75
N GLU A 119 -9.59 10.24 -8.64
CA GLU A 119 -10.33 9.73 -9.80
C GLU A 119 -9.42 9.08 -10.84
N LEU A 120 -8.24 9.66 -11.10
CA LEU A 120 -7.22 9.04 -11.94
C LEU A 120 -6.81 7.67 -11.39
N ALA A 121 -6.50 7.61 -10.09
CA ALA A 121 -6.06 6.39 -9.41
C ALA A 121 -7.14 5.30 -9.43
N ALA A 122 -8.39 5.68 -9.20
CA ALA A 122 -9.56 4.81 -9.29
C ALA A 122 -9.70 4.18 -10.69
N ARG A 123 -9.60 4.99 -11.75
CA ARG A 123 -9.67 4.50 -13.13
C ARG A 123 -8.53 3.56 -13.47
N LYS A 124 -7.29 3.92 -13.12
CA LYS A 124 -6.12 3.06 -13.33
C LYS A 124 -6.25 1.73 -12.58
N LEU A 125 -6.73 1.77 -11.34
CA LEU A 125 -7.01 0.55 -10.58
C LEU A 125 -7.98 -0.37 -11.32
N LEU A 126 -9.05 0.15 -11.94
CA LEU A 126 -9.98 -0.65 -12.75
C LEU A 126 -9.34 -1.28 -14.00
N GLU A 127 -8.46 -0.54 -14.67
CA GLU A 127 -7.71 -1.04 -15.84
C GLU A 127 -6.85 -2.26 -15.47
N PHE A 128 -6.19 -2.23 -14.30
CA PHE A 128 -5.35 -3.34 -13.82
C PHE A 128 -6.10 -4.44 -13.06
N SER A 129 -7.25 -4.12 -12.46
CA SER A 129 -8.01 -5.02 -11.58
C SER A 129 -9.12 -5.76 -12.31
N THR A 130 -8.80 -6.42 -13.42
CA THR A 130 -9.74 -7.37 -14.04
C THR A 130 -9.87 -8.62 -13.14
N GLY A 131 -10.56 -8.50 -12.00
CA GLY A 131 -10.91 -9.65 -11.15
C GLY A 131 -10.91 -9.48 -9.61
N SER A 132 -10.40 -8.37 -9.04
CA SER A 132 -10.29 -8.22 -7.57
C SER A 132 -11.47 -7.44 -6.97
N THR A 133 -12.43 -8.14 -6.35
CA THR A 133 -13.65 -7.55 -5.73
C THR A 133 -13.34 -6.43 -4.72
N GLY A 134 -12.26 -6.57 -3.93
CA GLY A 134 -11.90 -5.58 -2.90
C GLY A 134 -11.62 -4.18 -3.46
N ASN A 135 -11.06 -4.12 -4.67
CA ASN A 135 -10.71 -2.86 -5.35
C ASN A 135 -11.96 -2.11 -5.83
N TYR A 136 -12.96 -2.82 -6.36
CA TYR A 136 -14.25 -2.23 -6.74
C TYR A 136 -14.99 -1.68 -5.52
N VAL A 137 -14.96 -2.40 -4.39
CA VAL A 137 -15.59 -1.95 -3.15
C VAL A 137 -14.93 -0.67 -2.62
N LEU A 138 -13.60 -0.60 -2.59
CA LEU A 138 -12.86 0.59 -2.18
C LEU A 138 -13.22 1.80 -3.06
N MET A 139 -13.34 1.59 -4.36
CA MET A 139 -13.68 2.63 -5.33
C MET A 139 -15.14 3.10 -5.21
N ALA A 140 -16.10 2.17 -5.08
CA ALA A 140 -17.50 2.54 -4.89
C ALA A 140 -17.70 3.35 -3.60
N ASN A 141 -16.95 3.01 -2.55
CA ASN A 141 -16.96 3.74 -1.29
C ASN A 141 -16.32 5.13 -1.42
N LEU A 142 -15.29 5.29 -2.27
CA LEU A 142 -14.70 6.59 -2.57
C LEU A 142 -15.73 7.51 -3.25
N TYR A 143 -16.35 7.05 -4.34
CA TYR A 143 -17.38 7.82 -5.05
C TYR A 143 -18.56 8.18 -4.15
N THR A 144 -18.99 7.23 -3.31
CA THR A 144 -20.02 7.47 -2.29
C THR A 144 -19.61 8.60 -1.33
N SER A 145 -18.36 8.58 -0.82
CA SER A 145 -17.87 9.61 0.10
C SER A 145 -17.71 11.00 -0.53
N GLN A 146 -17.65 11.08 -1.86
CA GLN A 146 -17.60 12.33 -2.63
C GLN A 146 -18.99 12.78 -3.13
N GLY A 147 -20.08 12.06 -2.80
CA GLY A 147 -21.41 12.35 -3.34
C GLY A 147 -21.60 12.01 -4.82
N LYS A 148 -20.63 11.33 -5.44
CA LYS A 148 -20.64 10.84 -6.82
C LYS A 148 -21.42 9.51 -6.91
N TRP A 149 -22.72 9.58 -6.62
CA TRP A 149 -23.57 8.37 -6.48
C TRP A 149 -23.70 7.56 -7.77
N LYS A 150 -23.65 8.23 -8.93
CA LYS A 150 -23.79 7.59 -10.24
C LYS A 150 -22.58 6.70 -10.54
N GLU A 151 -21.39 7.23 -10.31
CA GLU A 151 -20.10 6.58 -10.50
C GLU A 151 -19.91 5.43 -9.49
N ALA A 152 -20.39 5.61 -8.26
CA ALA A 152 -20.46 4.54 -7.26
C ALA A 152 -21.36 3.38 -7.72
N ALA A 153 -22.51 3.68 -8.32
CA ALA A 153 -23.43 2.69 -8.84
C ALA A 153 -22.87 1.98 -10.09
N GLU A 154 -22.24 2.72 -11.01
CA GLU A 154 -21.56 2.16 -12.19
C GLU A 154 -20.42 1.22 -11.79
N THR A 155 -19.67 1.58 -10.76
CA THR A 155 -18.62 0.72 -10.18
C THR A 155 -19.17 -0.61 -9.68
N ARG A 156 -20.28 -0.56 -8.93
CA ARG A 156 -20.93 -1.76 -8.38
C ARG A 156 -21.51 -2.63 -9.49
N ARG A 157 -22.13 -2.02 -10.50
CA ARG A 157 -22.60 -2.72 -11.71
C ARG A 157 -21.46 -3.40 -12.45
N LEU A 158 -20.33 -2.71 -12.65
CA LEU A 158 -19.17 -3.30 -13.31
C LEU A 158 -18.59 -4.49 -12.54
N MET A 159 -18.70 -4.48 -11.21
CA MET A 159 -18.34 -5.60 -10.34
C MET A 159 -19.30 -6.78 -10.54
N ASP A 160 -20.60 -6.52 -10.58
CA ASP A 160 -21.66 -7.52 -10.82
C ASP A 160 -21.55 -8.13 -12.23
N ASP A 161 -21.35 -7.31 -13.27
CA ASP A 161 -21.20 -7.72 -14.67
C ASP A 161 -19.96 -8.61 -14.88
N ARG A 162 -18.93 -8.45 -14.03
CA ARG A 162 -17.73 -9.30 -14.02
C ARG A 162 -17.87 -10.54 -13.14
N GLY A 163 -19.04 -10.78 -12.54
CA GLY A 163 -19.32 -11.92 -11.68
C GLY A 163 -18.57 -11.89 -10.34
N LEU A 164 -18.11 -10.71 -9.91
CA LEU A 164 -17.32 -10.54 -8.69
C LEU A 164 -18.25 -10.29 -7.50
N ALA A 165 -18.46 -11.28 -6.64
CA ALA A 165 -19.23 -11.13 -5.42
C ALA A 165 -18.32 -10.83 -4.22
N LYS A 166 -18.79 -9.97 -3.30
CA LYS A 166 -18.15 -9.79 -1.99
C LYS A 166 -18.47 -11.02 -1.14
N GLU A 167 -17.45 -11.76 -0.70
CA GLU A 167 -17.65 -12.77 0.36
C GLU A 167 -18.13 -12.07 1.63
N PRO A 168 -19.32 -12.40 2.17
CA PRO A 168 -19.78 -11.86 3.43
C PRO A 168 -18.79 -12.30 4.53
N GLY A 169 -18.22 -11.34 5.27
CA GLY A 169 -17.42 -11.67 6.44
C GLY A 169 -18.34 -12.25 7.53
N TRP A 170 -18.05 -13.45 8.00
CA TRP A 170 -18.77 -14.07 9.11
C TRP A 170 -17.93 -13.92 10.38
N SER A 171 -18.52 -13.34 11.42
CA SER A 171 -17.97 -13.34 12.77
C SER A 171 -18.90 -14.14 13.65
N GLN A 172 -18.45 -15.33 14.06
CA GLN A 172 -19.14 -16.19 15.01
C GLN A 172 -18.80 -15.71 16.42
N VAL A 173 -19.83 -15.34 17.20
CA VAL A 173 -19.67 -15.03 18.63
C VAL A 173 -20.07 -16.27 19.40
N GLU A 174 -19.09 -16.95 19.99
CA GLU A 174 -19.36 -17.96 21.02
C GLU A 174 -19.76 -17.24 22.30
N ILE A 175 -21.04 -17.32 22.65
CA ILE A 175 -21.53 -16.93 23.96
C ILE A 175 -21.25 -18.13 24.87
N CYS A 176 -20.21 -18.07 25.68
CA CYS A 176 -20.07 -18.99 26.80
C CYS A 176 -21.19 -18.69 27.80
N ASP A 177 -22.25 -19.50 27.77
CA ASP A 177 -23.19 -19.59 28.89
C ASP A 177 -22.40 -20.13 30.09
N SER A 178 -22.01 -19.23 30.98
CA SER A 178 -21.62 -19.58 32.34
C SER A 178 -22.86 -20.14 33.02
N GLY A 179 -22.92 -21.46 33.09
CA GLY A 179 -23.97 -22.20 33.77
C GLY A 179 -24.14 -21.69 35.20
N ASP A 180 -25.41 -21.47 35.56
CA ASP A 180 -25.80 -21.24 36.94
C ASP A 180 -27.13 -21.96 37.21
N ARG A 181 -27.05 -23.29 37.38
CA ARG A 181 -27.60 -24.08 38.49
C ARG A 181 -27.50 -25.59 38.28
#